data_AF-A0A6N2WT73-F1
#
_entry.id   AF-A0A6N2WT73-F1
#
_cell.length_a   1.000
_cell.length_b   1.000
_cell.length_c   1.000
_cell.angle_alpha   90.00
_cell.angle_beta   90.00
_cell.angle_gamma   90.00
#
_symmetry.space_group_name_H-M   'P 1'
#
loop_
_entity.id
_entity.type
_entity.pdbx_description
1 polymer ?
#
loop_
_entity_poly.entity_id
_entity_poly.type
_entity_poly.pdbx_seq_one_letter_code
_entity_poly.pdbx_strand_id
1 'polypeptide(L)'
;MAKFLQDICHREDPTRPVTCGMDQVSCVLANGFAAMIDIPGLNYRTQRYKESYDQLPQNLILGSETASTVSSRGVYKFPVEEKKGAKYEDHQCSSYDVEACPWSNIPDEDFALANDNHWTIGQFVWTGFDYLGEPSPYDVNSWPNHSSMFGIIDLASIPKDRYYLYRSVWNKNAETLHILPHWTWPGREGEVTPVFVYTNYPTAELFINGKSYGKQSKNNSSLKSRYRLMWMDAVYEPGEVKVVAYNKDGKAVAEKTVRTAGKPHHIELVSNRNELTADGKDLAYVTVKVVDKDGNLCPTDSRLIHFSVKGAGKFRAVANGDPTNLEQFHLPKMHAFHGMLTAIVQAGEIAGDLVLTAKASGVKTGTVHLQAK
;
A
#
# COMPACT_ATOMS: atom_id res chain seq x y z
N MET A 1 -15.41 -12.13 -33.51
CA MET A 1 -14.02 -11.91 -33.03
C MET A 1 -13.76 -12.58 -31.70
N ALA A 2 -14.47 -12.24 -30.62
CA ALA A 2 -14.20 -12.79 -29.29
C ALA A 2 -14.26 -14.34 -29.22
N LYS A 3 -15.30 -14.95 -29.79
CA LYS A 3 -15.41 -16.41 -29.90
C LYS A 3 -14.22 -17.05 -30.63
N PHE A 4 -13.78 -16.44 -31.73
CA PHE A 4 -12.61 -16.91 -32.48
C PHE A 4 -11.33 -16.89 -31.64
N LEU A 5 -11.13 -15.85 -30.82
CA LEU A 5 -9.96 -15.80 -29.91
C LEU A 5 -10.05 -16.86 -28.80
N GLN A 6 -11.23 -17.05 -28.21
CA GLN A 6 -11.45 -18.11 -27.23
C GLN A 6 -11.20 -19.50 -27.82
N ASP A 7 -11.69 -19.76 -29.03
CA ASP A 7 -11.48 -21.03 -29.73
C ASP A 7 -10.00 -21.30 -30.02
N ILE A 8 -9.20 -20.26 -30.30
CA ILE A 8 -7.74 -20.39 -30.39
C ILE A 8 -7.17 -20.82 -29.04
N CYS A 9 -7.52 -20.14 -27.94
CA CYS A 9 -7.04 -20.50 -26.61
C CYS A 9 -7.38 -21.95 -26.25
N HIS A 10 -8.63 -22.38 -26.48
CA HIS A 10 -9.04 -23.76 -26.21
C HIS A 10 -8.36 -24.79 -27.14
N ARG A 11 -8.06 -24.42 -28.39
CA ARG A 11 -7.31 -25.28 -29.31
C ARG A 11 -5.87 -25.48 -28.84
N GLU A 12 -5.20 -24.41 -28.42
CA GLU A 12 -3.79 -24.47 -27.99
C GLU A 12 -3.66 -25.06 -26.57
N ASP A 13 -4.58 -24.75 -25.67
CA ASP A 13 -4.63 -25.26 -24.31
C ASP A 13 -6.09 -25.36 -23.78
N PRO A 14 -6.73 -26.53 -23.89
CA PRO A 14 -8.09 -26.73 -23.38
C PRO A 14 -8.16 -26.88 -21.85
N THR A 15 -7.02 -26.90 -21.14
CA THR A 15 -6.98 -27.15 -19.69
C THR A 15 -7.25 -25.90 -18.86
N ARG A 16 -7.25 -24.72 -19.48
CA ARG A 16 -7.43 -23.43 -18.81
C ARG A 16 -8.67 -22.70 -19.33
N PRO A 17 -9.54 -22.18 -18.45
CA PRO A 17 -10.67 -21.37 -18.86
C PRO A 17 -10.20 -20.01 -19.39
N VAL A 18 -10.93 -19.49 -20.37
CA VAL A 18 -10.69 -18.15 -20.92
C VAL A 18 -11.47 -17.12 -20.12
N THR A 19 -10.84 -15.99 -19.83
CA THR A 19 -11.46 -14.82 -19.17
C THR A 19 -11.14 -13.54 -19.92
N CYS A 20 -11.86 -12.47 -19.60
CA CYS A 20 -11.66 -11.13 -20.15
C CYS A 20 -12.11 -10.12 -19.11
N GLY A 21 -11.39 -9.01 -18.96
CA GLY A 21 -11.82 -7.88 -18.14
C GLY A 21 -12.77 -6.98 -18.91
N MET A 22 -13.95 -6.72 -18.35
CA MET A 22 -15.03 -6.00 -19.01
C MET A 22 -15.54 -4.85 -18.13
N ASP A 23 -15.33 -3.60 -18.53
CA ASP A 23 -15.80 -2.41 -17.82
C ASP A 23 -17.18 -1.91 -18.32
N GLN A 24 -17.52 -2.22 -19.59
CA GLN A 24 -18.77 -1.87 -20.26
C GLN A 24 -19.87 -2.92 -20.03
N VAL A 25 -20.24 -3.14 -18.77
CA VAL A 25 -21.16 -4.23 -18.35
C VAL A 25 -22.48 -4.25 -19.14
N SER A 26 -23.09 -3.09 -19.43
CA SER A 26 -24.36 -3.06 -20.19
C SER A 26 -24.21 -3.64 -21.59
N CYS A 27 -23.10 -3.31 -22.26
CA CYS A 27 -22.84 -3.75 -23.63
C CYS A 27 -22.60 -5.26 -23.67
N VAL A 28 -21.76 -5.78 -22.76
CA VAL A 28 -21.34 -7.19 -22.77
C VAL A 28 -22.44 -8.15 -22.31
N LEU A 29 -23.40 -7.68 -21.49
CA LEU A 29 -24.60 -8.43 -21.16
C LEU A 29 -25.58 -8.44 -22.35
N ALA A 30 -25.87 -7.27 -22.94
CA ALA A 30 -26.87 -7.14 -24.00
C ALA A 30 -26.52 -7.88 -25.29
N ASN A 31 -25.23 -7.97 -25.64
CA ASN A 31 -24.79 -8.61 -26.88
C ASN A 31 -24.33 -10.07 -26.70
N GLY A 32 -24.44 -10.63 -25.49
CA GLY A 32 -24.05 -12.00 -25.18
C GLY A 32 -22.54 -12.26 -25.09
N PHE A 33 -21.69 -11.23 -25.15
CA PHE A 33 -20.23 -11.38 -25.03
C PHE A 33 -19.85 -12.04 -23.71
N ALA A 34 -20.37 -11.54 -22.58
CA ALA A 34 -20.05 -12.08 -21.26
C ALA A 34 -20.59 -13.50 -21.07
N ALA A 35 -21.73 -13.83 -21.68
CA ALA A 35 -22.31 -15.19 -21.65
C ALA A 35 -21.50 -16.21 -22.47
N MET A 36 -20.62 -15.76 -23.37
CA MET A 36 -19.81 -16.60 -24.24
C MET A 36 -18.45 -16.97 -23.63
N ILE A 37 -17.88 -16.12 -22.77
CA ILE A 37 -16.58 -16.33 -22.11
C ILE A 37 -16.71 -17.33 -20.94
N ASP A 38 -15.71 -18.19 -20.70
CA ASP A 38 -15.80 -19.23 -19.64
C ASP A 38 -15.88 -18.64 -18.22
N ILE A 39 -15.09 -17.59 -17.95
CA ILE A 39 -15.12 -16.86 -16.68
C ILE A 39 -15.36 -15.37 -16.97
N PRO A 40 -16.58 -14.84 -16.71
CA PRO A 40 -16.85 -13.41 -16.88
C PRO A 40 -16.10 -12.57 -15.83
N GLY A 41 -15.15 -11.76 -16.29
CA GLY A 41 -14.42 -10.77 -15.50
C GLY A 41 -15.02 -9.38 -15.65
N LEU A 42 -15.40 -8.73 -14.55
CA LEU A 42 -15.92 -7.36 -14.54
C LEU A 42 -14.95 -6.38 -13.87
N ASN A 43 -14.58 -5.31 -14.57
CA ASN A 43 -13.70 -4.26 -14.06
C ASN A 43 -14.54 -3.19 -13.34
N TYR A 44 -14.25 -2.90 -12.06
CA TYR A 44 -14.73 -1.74 -11.28
C TYR A 44 -16.25 -1.56 -11.12
N ARG A 45 -17.04 -2.60 -11.37
CA ARG A 45 -18.52 -2.51 -11.36
C ARG A 45 -19.13 -3.36 -10.25
N THR A 46 -18.61 -3.23 -9.03
CA THR A 46 -19.07 -3.94 -7.81
C THR A 46 -20.60 -3.91 -7.67
N GLN A 47 -21.21 -2.75 -7.92
CA GLN A 47 -22.65 -2.52 -7.87
C GLN A 47 -23.48 -3.30 -8.91
N ARG A 48 -22.84 -3.87 -9.94
CA ARG A 48 -23.49 -4.63 -11.02
C ARG A 48 -23.23 -6.13 -10.96
N TYR A 49 -22.51 -6.60 -9.95
CA TYR A 49 -22.13 -8.01 -9.84
C TYR A 49 -23.36 -8.91 -9.68
N LYS A 50 -24.33 -8.52 -8.85
CA LYS A 50 -25.56 -9.31 -8.66
C LYS A 50 -26.41 -9.38 -9.93
N GLU A 51 -26.60 -8.25 -10.59
CA GLU A 51 -27.31 -8.16 -11.88
C GLU A 51 -26.67 -9.08 -12.92
N SER A 52 -25.33 -9.02 -13.03
CA SER A 52 -24.58 -9.82 -13.99
C SER A 52 -24.66 -11.30 -13.66
N TYR A 53 -24.49 -11.67 -12.38
CA TYR A 53 -24.64 -13.05 -11.92
C TYR A 53 -26.02 -13.64 -12.26
N ASP A 54 -27.10 -12.87 -12.10
CA ASP A 54 -28.46 -13.33 -12.38
C ASP A 54 -28.73 -13.55 -13.89
N GLN A 55 -28.00 -12.88 -14.77
CA GLN A 55 -28.17 -12.96 -16.22
C GLN A 55 -27.21 -13.94 -16.90
N LEU A 56 -26.07 -14.22 -16.27
CA LEU A 56 -24.98 -14.97 -16.87
C LEU A 56 -25.06 -16.48 -16.57
N PRO A 57 -24.93 -17.35 -17.58
CA PRO A 57 -25.10 -18.80 -17.40
C PRO A 57 -24.00 -19.47 -16.56
N GLN A 58 -22.87 -18.80 -16.34
CA GLN A 58 -21.70 -19.34 -15.63
C GLN A 58 -21.92 -19.43 -14.11
N ASN A 59 -22.93 -18.74 -13.56
CA ASN A 59 -23.21 -18.68 -12.11
C ASN A 59 -21.97 -18.28 -11.27
N LEU A 60 -21.13 -17.39 -11.80
CA LEU A 60 -19.97 -16.86 -11.11
C LEU A 60 -19.59 -15.49 -11.69
N ILE A 61 -18.88 -14.69 -10.90
CA ILE A 61 -18.29 -13.42 -11.31
C ILE A 61 -16.86 -13.32 -10.77
N LEU A 62 -15.93 -12.91 -11.64
CA LEU A 62 -14.58 -12.51 -11.25
C LEU A 62 -14.49 -10.98 -11.24
N GLY A 63 -13.96 -10.39 -10.17
CA GLY A 63 -13.51 -9.00 -10.23
C GLY A 63 -12.16 -8.92 -10.94
N SER A 64 -12.17 -8.83 -12.27
CA SER A 64 -10.94 -8.84 -13.08
C SER A 64 -10.08 -7.60 -12.90
N GLU A 65 -10.66 -6.51 -12.39
CA GLU A 65 -9.95 -5.29 -11.99
C GLU A 65 -10.80 -4.58 -10.93
N THR A 66 -10.25 -4.36 -9.73
CA THR A 66 -11.03 -3.85 -8.59
C THR A 66 -10.34 -2.70 -7.85
N ALA A 67 -11.10 -2.04 -6.99
CA ALA A 67 -10.72 -0.93 -6.12
C ALA A 67 -10.29 0.35 -6.85
N SER A 68 -9.13 0.37 -7.52
CA SER A 68 -8.52 1.61 -8.05
C SER A 68 -8.53 2.74 -7.00
N THR A 69 -8.42 2.36 -5.74
CA THR A 69 -8.31 3.26 -4.59
C THR A 69 -6.95 3.96 -4.71
N VAL A 70 -6.85 5.23 -4.32
CA VAL A 70 -5.61 6.01 -4.49
C VAL A 70 -5.04 6.41 -3.14
N SER A 71 -3.73 6.35 -2.98
CA SER A 71 -3.04 6.82 -1.78
C SER A 71 -1.57 7.13 -2.03
N SER A 72 -1.04 8.11 -1.31
CA SER A 72 0.39 8.41 -1.25
C SER A 72 0.95 8.02 0.11
N ARG A 73 2.10 7.34 0.14
CA ARG A 73 2.68 6.78 1.36
C ARG A 73 2.95 7.88 2.40
N GLY A 74 2.35 7.74 3.58
CA GLY A 74 2.58 8.66 4.71
C GLY A 74 1.86 10.01 4.60
N VAL A 75 0.96 10.17 3.61
CA VAL A 75 0.16 11.38 3.43
C VAL A 75 -1.24 11.16 4.00
N TYR A 76 -1.70 12.08 4.85
CA TYR A 76 -3.04 12.00 5.43
C TYR A 76 -3.77 13.34 5.28
N LYS A 77 -5.02 13.29 4.87
CA LYS A 77 -5.84 14.47 4.54
C LYS A 77 -6.93 14.60 5.60
N PHE A 78 -7.19 15.83 6.02
CA PHE A 78 -8.20 16.15 7.03
C PHE A 78 -9.18 17.21 6.47
N PRO A 79 -10.48 17.13 6.78
CA PRO A 79 -11.15 16.03 7.49
C PRO A 79 -11.11 14.71 6.71
N VAL A 80 -11.22 13.59 7.41
CA VAL A 80 -11.23 12.24 6.81
C VAL A 80 -12.62 11.97 6.25
N GLU A 81 -12.73 12.00 4.92
CA GLU A 81 -13.99 11.91 4.19
C GLU A 81 -13.85 10.96 3.01
N GLU A 82 -14.94 10.28 2.66
CA GLU A 82 -14.99 9.51 1.44
C GLU A 82 -15.07 10.43 0.22
N LYS A 83 -14.11 10.28 -0.70
CA LYS A 83 -14.05 11.09 -1.91
C LYS A 83 -13.72 10.25 -3.12
N LYS A 84 -14.32 10.61 -4.26
CA LYS A 84 -13.97 10.05 -5.55
C LYS A 84 -13.34 11.12 -6.42
N GLY A 85 -12.17 10.83 -6.99
CA GLY A 85 -11.42 11.75 -7.84
C GLY A 85 -10.93 13.02 -7.12
N ALA A 86 -10.66 12.93 -5.81
CA ALA A 86 -10.12 14.05 -5.04
C ALA A 86 -8.76 14.49 -5.58
N LYS A 87 -8.54 15.81 -5.66
CA LYS A 87 -7.23 16.40 -5.97
C LYS A 87 -6.90 17.43 -4.90
N TYR A 88 -5.61 17.50 -4.59
CA TYR A 88 -5.01 18.38 -3.60
C TYR A 88 -3.81 19.12 -4.19
N GLU A 89 -3.50 20.30 -3.66
CA GLU A 89 -2.42 21.19 -4.13
C GLU A 89 -1.03 20.57 -4.04
N ASP A 90 -0.80 19.64 -3.11
CA ASP A 90 0.49 18.93 -2.96
C ASP A 90 0.65 17.75 -3.93
N HIS A 91 -0.33 17.50 -4.80
CA HIS A 91 -0.34 16.41 -5.78
C HIS A 91 -0.27 15.00 -5.14
N GLN A 92 -0.75 14.85 -3.90
CA GLN A 92 -0.77 13.59 -3.17
C GLN A 92 -2.18 13.16 -2.75
N CYS A 93 -2.42 11.85 -2.64
CA CYS A 93 -3.68 11.25 -2.19
C CYS A 93 -3.60 10.78 -0.73
N SER A 94 -4.75 10.72 -0.04
CA SER A 94 -4.78 10.28 1.36
C SER A 94 -4.50 8.79 1.54
N SER A 95 -3.73 8.42 2.57
CA SER A 95 -3.50 7.03 3.01
C SER A 95 -4.57 6.47 3.95
N TYR A 96 -5.67 7.18 4.21
CA TYR A 96 -6.80 6.62 4.98
C TYR A 96 -7.64 5.58 4.21
N ASP A 97 -7.32 5.33 2.94
CA ASP A 97 -8.03 4.38 2.07
C ASP A 97 -9.55 4.63 2.02
N VAL A 98 -9.91 5.91 1.93
CA VAL A 98 -11.27 6.41 1.72
C VAL A 98 -11.41 7.22 0.42
N GLU A 99 -10.33 7.28 -0.37
CA GLU A 99 -10.29 7.98 -1.65
C GLU A 99 -10.09 6.99 -2.80
N ALA A 100 -10.90 7.09 -3.84
CA ALA A 100 -10.80 6.24 -5.02
C ALA A 100 -10.98 7.03 -6.31
N CYS A 101 -10.63 6.44 -7.45
CA CYS A 101 -10.97 7.04 -8.74
C CYS A 101 -12.50 7.11 -8.96
N PRO A 102 -13.00 8.07 -9.76
CA PRO A 102 -14.43 8.26 -10.03
C PRO A 102 -15.17 7.00 -10.50
N TRP A 103 -14.49 6.15 -11.25
CA TRP A 103 -15.06 4.93 -11.84
C TRP A 103 -15.05 3.71 -10.92
N SER A 104 -14.45 3.80 -9.73
CA SER A 104 -14.19 2.63 -8.89
C SER A 104 -14.58 2.86 -7.42
N ASN A 105 -13.93 2.18 -6.47
CA ASN A 105 -14.46 1.92 -5.13
C ASN A 105 -13.33 1.74 -4.09
N ILE A 106 -13.69 1.58 -2.83
CA ILE A 106 -12.72 1.21 -1.77
C ILE A 106 -12.64 -0.31 -1.61
N PRO A 107 -11.54 -0.86 -1.06
CA PRO A 107 -11.36 -2.31 -0.92
C PRO A 107 -12.48 -3.01 -0.12
N ASP A 108 -13.10 -2.28 0.81
CA ASP A 108 -14.14 -2.78 1.71
C ASP A 108 -15.37 -3.28 0.95
N GLU A 109 -15.70 -2.68 -0.20
CA GLU A 109 -16.77 -3.16 -1.08
C GLU A 109 -16.44 -4.53 -1.68
N ASP A 110 -15.24 -4.68 -2.24
CA ASP A 110 -14.80 -5.94 -2.86
C ASP A 110 -14.66 -7.06 -1.82
N PHE A 111 -14.18 -6.74 -0.61
CA PHE A 111 -14.14 -7.71 0.49
C PHE A 111 -15.53 -8.15 0.92
N ALA A 112 -16.48 -7.22 1.02
CA ALA A 112 -17.86 -7.55 1.37
C ALA A 112 -18.50 -8.44 0.31
N LEU A 113 -18.33 -8.13 -0.98
CA LEU A 113 -18.79 -8.98 -2.06
C LEU A 113 -18.22 -10.39 -1.96
N ALA A 114 -16.91 -10.52 -1.79
CA ALA A 114 -16.20 -11.80 -1.61
C ALA A 114 -16.70 -12.61 -0.41
N ASN A 115 -16.96 -11.95 0.73
CA ASN A 115 -17.40 -12.62 1.95
C ASN A 115 -18.88 -13.01 1.92
N ASP A 116 -19.71 -12.19 1.29
CA ASP A 116 -21.17 -12.33 1.36
C ASP A 116 -21.74 -13.17 0.21
N ASN A 117 -20.96 -13.35 -0.87
CA ASN A 117 -21.44 -13.98 -2.09
C ASN A 117 -20.47 -15.06 -2.58
N HIS A 118 -20.82 -16.33 -2.37
CA HIS A 118 -20.01 -17.48 -2.80
C HIS A 118 -19.74 -17.55 -4.31
N TRP A 119 -20.57 -16.88 -5.13
CA TRP A 119 -20.42 -16.79 -6.58
C TRP A 119 -19.41 -15.73 -7.03
N THR A 120 -18.90 -14.90 -6.12
CA THR A 120 -17.74 -14.06 -6.40
C THR A 120 -16.47 -14.87 -6.17
N ILE A 121 -15.77 -15.20 -7.24
CA ILE A 121 -14.66 -16.17 -7.18
C ILE A 121 -13.31 -15.53 -6.80
N GLY A 122 -13.26 -14.21 -6.69
CA GLY A 122 -12.05 -13.47 -6.32
C GLY A 122 -11.97 -12.11 -6.99
N GLN A 123 -10.80 -11.49 -6.86
CA GLN A 123 -10.51 -10.18 -7.42
C GLN A 123 -9.03 -10.01 -7.80
N PHE A 124 -8.78 -9.09 -8.73
CA PHE A 124 -7.45 -8.57 -9.06
C PHE A 124 -7.44 -7.06 -8.81
N VAL A 125 -6.80 -6.66 -7.72
CA VAL A 125 -6.76 -5.26 -7.29
C VAL A 125 -5.90 -4.44 -8.24
N TRP A 126 -6.40 -3.28 -8.65
CA TRP A 126 -5.62 -2.25 -9.33
C TRP A 126 -5.03 -1.27 -8.29
N THR A 127 -3.75 -1.35 -7.93
CA THR A 127 -2.72 -2.34 -8.33
C THR A 127 -1.98 -2.91 -7.12
N GLY A 128 -1.22 -3.99 -7.30
CA GLY A 128 -0.30 -4.48 -6.27
C GLY A 128 0.82 -3.48 -5.95
N PHE A 129 1.50 -2.99 -6.99
CA PHE A 129 2.58 -1.99 -6.91
C PHE A 129 2.22 -0.76 -7.74
N ASP A 130 2.69 0.40 -7.31
CA ASP A 130 2.72 1.56 -8.19
C ASP A 130 3.64 1.32 -9.39
N TYR A 131 3.35 2.02 -10.47
CA TYR A 131 4.05 1.96 -11.75
C TYR A 131 4.24 3.37 -12.33
N LEU A 132 5.15 3.51 -13.29
CA LEU A 132 5.38 4.78 -13.99
C LEU A 132 4.23 5.09 -14.96
N GLY A 133 3.87 6.37 -15.08
CA GLY A 133 2.72 6.83 -15.86
C GLY A 133 1.40 6.72 -15.10
N GLU A 134 0.31 6.99 -15.82
CA GLU A 134 -1.08 6.98 -15.30
C GLU A 134 -1.26 7.57 -13.89
N PRO A 135 -0.90 8.85 -13.69
CA PRO A 135 -0.87 9.45 -12.36
C PRO A 135 -2.25 9.84 -11.82
N SER A 136 -3.32 9.14 -12.19
CA SER A 136 -4.68 9.47 -11.76
C SER A 136 -4.78 9.57 -10.23
N PRO A 137 -5.48 10.60 -9.71
CA PRO A 137 -6.34 11.55 -10.43
C PRO A 137 -5.62 12.74 -11.08
N TYR A 138 -4.30 12.76 -11.13
CA TYR A 138 -3.45 13.83 -11.67
C TYR A 138 -2.97 13.55 -13.10
N ASP A 139 -3.78 12.86 -13.91
CA ASP A 139 -3.47 12.44 -15.28
C ASP A 139 -3.55 13.54 -16.34
N VAL A 140 -4.10 14.72 -16.01
CA VAL A 140 -4.26 15.85 -16.94
C VAL A 140 -3.64 17.12 -16.34
N ASN A 141 -2.75 17.78 -17.09
CA ASN A 141 -2.13 19.08 -16.75
C ASN A 141 -1.56 19.16 -15.31
N SER A 142 -1.05 18.05 -14.77
CA SER A 142 -0.62 17.97 -13.37
C SER A 142 0.85 17.55 -13.21
N TRP A 143 1.68 17.84 -14.23
CA TRP A 143 3.13 17.77 -14.08
C TRP A 143 3.56 18.57 -12.82
N PRO A 144 4.46 18.05 -11.96
CA PRO A 144 5.39 16.95 -12.19
C PRO A 144 4.88 15.55 -11.85
N ASN A 145 3.58 15.34 -11.60
CA ASN A 145 3.08 14.01 -11.28
C ASN A 145 3.26 13.06 -12.49
N HIS A 146 3.99 11.95 -12.30
CA HIS A 146 4.43 11.09 -13.40
C HIS A 146 4.36 9.58 -13.09
N SER A 147 3.86 9.18 -11.92
CA SER A 147 3.66 7.78 -11.57
C SER A 147 2.32 7.56 -10.89
N SER A 148 1.84 6.31 -10.90
CA SER A 148 0.57 5.95 -10.30
C SER A 148 0.53 6.16 -8.78
N MET A 149 -0.68 6.20 -8.24
CA MET A 149 -0.96 6.16 -6.80
C MET A 149 -1.92 5.02 -6.41
N PHE A 150 -2.18 4.09 -7.34
CA PHE A 150 -3.08 2.94 -7.16
C PHE A 150 -2.49 1.83 -6.29
N GLY A 151 -1.16 1.72 -6.28
CA GLY A 151 -0.43 0.62 -5.69
C GLY A 151 -0.70 0.47 -4.20
N ILE A 152 -0.93 -0.77 -3.78
CA ILE A 152 -0.88 -1.17 -2.36
C ILE A 152 0.53 -0.94 -1.79
N ILE A 153 1.55 -1.11 -2.64
CA ILE A 153 2.97 -0.86 -2.38
C ILE A 153 3.44 0.24 -3.34
N ASP A 154 4.27 1.17 -2.87
CA ASP A 154 4.74 2.27 -3.71
C ASP A 154 5.84 1.86 -4.72
N LEU A 155 6.25 2.80 -5.58
CA LEU A 155 7.27 2.58 -6.61
C LEU A 155 8.66 2.27 -6.02
N ALA A 156 8.89 2.64 -4.75
CA ALA A 156 10.10 2.31 -3.99
C ALA A 156 10.01 0.94 -3.29
N SER A 157 8.97 0.14 -3.57
CA SER A 157 8.71 -1.14 -2.91
C SER A 157 8.47 -1.02 -1.40
N ILE A 158 7.98 0.14 -0.94
CA ILE A 158 7.62 0.38 0.45
C ILE A 158 6.10 0.27 0.60
N PRO A 159 5.60 -0.61 1.48
CA PRO A 159 4.16 -0.75 1.71
C PRO A 159 3.50 0.56 2.14
N LYS A 160 2.37 0.90 1.52
CA LYS A 160 1.45 1.94 2.03
C LYS A 160 0.58 1.35 3.15
N ASP A 161 -0.20 2.19 3.84
CA ASP A 161 -1.10 1.72 4.91
C ASP A 161 -2.06 0.62 4.42
N ARG A 162 -2.56 0.76 3.17
CA ARG A 162 -3.45 -0.21 2.52
C ARG A 162 -2.92 -1.64 2.49
N TYR A 163 -1.60 -1.82 2.43
CA TYR A 163 -0.98 -3.14 2.49
C TYR A 163 -1.44 -3.91 3.74
N TYR A 164 -1.51 -3.23 4.87
CA TYR A 164 -1.91 -3.85 6.13
C TYR A 164 -3.42 -4.10 6.20
N LEU A 165 -4.24 -3.32 5.50
CA LEU A 165 -5.67 -3.63 5.34
C LEU A 165 -5.83 -4.98 4.63
N TYR A 166 -5.25 -5.14 3.44
CA TYR A 166 -5.27 -6.41 2.71
C TYR A 166 -4.65 -7.56 3.51
N ARG A 167 -3.48 -7.35 4.12
CA ARG A 167 -2.81 -8.38 4.93
C ARG A 167 -3.68 -8.84 6.11
N SER A 168 -4.41 -7.93 6.75
CA SER A 168 -5.31 -8.26 7.87
C SER A 168 -6.50 -9.14 7.46
N VAL A 169 -6.91 -9.06 6.18
CA VAL A 169 -8.01 -9.86 5.63
C VAL A 169 -7.49 -11.15 5.03
N TRP A 170 -6.44 -11.12 4.22
CA TRP A 170 -6.00 -12.26 3.42
C TRP A 170 -4.97 -13.17 4.10
N ASN A 171 -4.06 -12.63 4.92
CA ASN A 171 -3.04 -13.45 5.56
C ASN A 171 -3.54 -13.97 6.92
N LYS A 172 -4.03 -15.20 6.94
CA LYS A 172 -4.54 -15.87 8.15
C LYS A 172 -3.43 -16.44 9.05
N ASN A 173 -2.19 -16.49 8.55
CA ASN A 173 -1.08 -17.18 9.20
C ASN A 173 -0.08 -16.23 9.87
N ALA A 174 -0.24 -14.91 9.70
CA ALA A 174 0.63 -13.92 10.29
C ALA A 174 -0.19 -12.84 11.01
N GLU A 175 0.29 -12.44 12.18
CA GLU A 175 -0.29 -11.33 12.93
C GLU A 175 -0.24 -10.05 12.10
N THR A 176 -1.36 -9.33 12.06
CA THR A 176 -1.42 -7.95 11.57
C THR A 176 -2.03 -7.09 12.66
N LEU A 177 -1.24 -6.14 13.15
CA LEU A 177 -1.69 -5.02 13.96
C LEU A 177 -0.97 -3.78 13.43
N HIS A 178 -1.71 -2.89 12.77
CA HIS A 178 -1.16 -1.72 12.11
C HIS A 178 -1.96 -0.48 12.48
N ILE A 179 -1.26 0.58 12.86
CA ILE A 179 -1.83 1.86 13.31
C ILE A 179 -1.51 2.88 12.23
N LEU A 180 -2.52 3.65 11.83
CA LEU A 180 -2.35 4.86 11.02
C LEU A 180 -3.21 6.00 11.61
N PRO A 181 -2.80 7.26 11.44
CA PRO A 181 -1.61 7.73 10.75
C PRO A 181 -0.33 7.64 11.61
N HIS A 182 0.77 8.23 11.13
CA HIS A 182 1.88 8.61 12.01
C HIS A 182 1.40 9.59 13.10
N TRP A 183 2.15 9.74 14.20
CA TRP A 183 1.78 10.62 15.30
C TRP A 183 2.66 11.87 15.45
N THR A 184 3.14 12.43 14.34
CA THR A 184 3.94 13.66 14.32
C THR A 184 3.23 14.73 13.49
N TRP A 185 2.52 15.64 14.15
CA TRP A 185 1.67 16.65 13.49
C TRP A 185 1.91 18.07 14.03
N PRO A 186 3.08 18.68 13.74
CA PRO A 186 3.38 20.03 14.22
C PRO A 186 2.31 21.03 13.79
N GLY A 187 1.77 21.80 14.74
CA GLY A 187 0.74 22.82 14.49
C GLY A 187 -0.69 22.30 14.44
N ARG A 188 -0.92 21.01 14.73
CA ARG A 188 -2.26 20.41 14.88
C ARG A 188 -2.58 20.02 16.33
N GLU A 189 -1.81 20.51 17.30
CA GLU A 189 -2.04 20.20 18.72
C GLU A 189 -3.46 20.58 19.13
N GLY A 190 -4.23 19.62 19.66
CA GLY A 190 -5.64 19.81 20.00
C GLY A 190 -6.64 19.62 18.86
N GLU A 191 -6.17 19.38 17.63
CA GLU A 191 -7.03 19.13 16.47
C GLU A 191 -7.38 17.65 16.31
N VAL A 192 -8.57 17.39 15.75
CA VAL A 192 -9.01 16.03 15.44
C VAL A 192 -8.08 15.40 14.39
N THR A 193 -7.57 14.22 14.72
CA THR A 193 -6.66 13.40 13.92
C THR A 193 -7.10 11.95 14.06
N PRO A 194 -8.04 11.46 13.21
CA PRO A 194 -8.60 10.12 13.33
C PRO A 194 -7.53 9.03 13.33
N VAL A 195 -7.66 8.05 14.22
CA VAL A 195 -6.76 6.89 14.27
C VAL A 195 -7.48 5.67 13.73
N PHE A 196 -6.92 5.03 12.70
CA PHE A 196 -7.42 3.77 12.17
C PHE A 196 -6.44 2.65 12.53
N VAL A 197 -7.00 1.47 12.74
CA VAL A 197 -6.24 0.24 12.98
C VAL A 197 -6.69 -0.82 12.00
N TYR A 198 -5.73 -1.31 11.22
CA TYR A 198 -5.88 -2.49 10.37
C TYR A 198 -5.32 -3.70 11.12
N THR A 199 -6.18 -4.67 11.41
CA THR A 199 -5.83 -5.79 12.28
C THR A 199 -6.61 -7.04 11.95
N ASN A 200 -6.02 -8.22 12.15
CA ASN A 200 -6.74 -9.49 12.05
C ASN A 200 -7.47 -9.88 13.35
N TYR A 201 -7.28 -9.12 14.44
CA TYR A 201 -8.04 -9.25 15.68
C TYR A 201 -9.45 -8.64 15.55
N PRO A 202 -10.45 -9.18 16.29
CA PRO A 202 -11.82 -8.65 16.26
C PRO A 202 -11.96 -7.29 16.93
N THR A 203 -11.15 -7.02 17.96
CA THR A 203 -11.31 -5.85 18.84
C THR A 203 -9.94 -5.25 19.18
N ALA A 204 -9.88 -3.94 19.32
CA ALA A 204 -8.72 -3.24 19.89
C ALA A 204 -9.16 -2.02 20.71
N GLU A 205 -8.27 -1.56 21.57
CA GLU A 205 -8.44 -0.34 22.38
C GLU A 205 -7.31 0.63 22.07
N LEU A 206 -7.67 1.89 21.86
CA LEU A 206 -6.75 2.98 21.61
C LEU A 206 -6.43 3.71 22.91
N PHE A 207 -5.15 4.00 23.13
CA PHE A 207 -4.66 4.85 24.20
C PHE A 207 -3.79 5.97 23.60
N ILE A 208 -4.04 7.21 24.02
CA ILE A 208 -3.19 8.37 23.69
C ILE A 208 -2.68 8.92 25.01
N ASN A 209 -1.35 8.93 25.19
CA ASN A 209 -0.70 9.33 26.44
C ASN A 209 -1.29 8.63 27.69
N GLY A 210 -1.61 7.35 27.55
CA GLY A 210 -2.20 6.52 28.61
C GLY A 210 -3.71 6.69 28.82
N LYS A 211 -4.36 7.69 28.20
CA LYS A 211 -5.82 7.86 28.23
C LYS A 211 -6.49 6.97 27.20
N SER A 212 -7.44 6.12 27.63
CA SER A 212 -8.24 5.30 26.73
C SER A 212 -9.21 6.16 25.90
N TYR A 213 -9.27 5.87 24.61
CA TYR A 213 -10.30 6.34 23.66
C TYR A 213 -11.38 5.27 23.42
N GLY A 214 -11.41 4.23 24.28
CA GLY A 214 -12.40 3.16 24.23
C GLY A 214 -12.04 2.02 23.28
N LYS A 215 -12.74 0.90 23.48
CA LYS A 215 -12.64 -0.30 22.64
C LYS A 215 -13.48 -0.14 21.38
N GLN A 216 -12.92 -0.54 20.24
CA GLN A 216 -13.63 -0.70 18.99
C GLN A 216 -13.60 -2.17 18.56
N SER A 217 -14.73 -2.67 18.08
CA SER A 217 -14.88 -4.04 17.58
C SER A 217 -15.38 -4.02 16.15
N LYS A 218 -14.83 -4.89 15.30
CA LYS A 218 -15.33 -5.10 13.94
C LYS A 218 -16.78 -5.53 13.98
N ASN A 219 -17.62 -4.91 13.16
CA ASN A 219 -19.06 -5.17 13.12
C ASN A 219 -19.66 -4.77 11.76
N ASN A 220 -20.93 -5.11 11.54
CA ASN A 220 -21.61 -4.90 10.26
C ASN A 220 -22.38 -3.56 10.18
N SER A 221 -22.10 -2.57 11.03
CA SER A 221 -22.79 -1.27 10.98
C SER A 221 -22.46 -0.46 9.73
N SER A 222 -21.30 -0.68 9.13
CA SER A 222 -20.88 -0.11 7.85
C SER A 222 -19.88 -1.04 7.17
N LEU A 223 -19.63 -0.88 5.86
CA LEU A 223 -18.60 -1.62 5.15
C LEU A 223 -17.22 -1.48 5.81
N LYS A 224 -16.85 -0.25 6.20
CA LYS A 224 -15.58 0.03 6.87
C LYS A 224 -15.47 -0.66 8.23
N SER A 225 -16.52 -0.59 9.04
CA SER A 225 -16.55 -1.23 10.37
C SER A 225 -16.32 -2.74 10.33
N ARG A 226 -16.50 -3.40 9.17
CA ARG A 226 -16.22 -4.84 9.00
C ARG A 226 -14.74 -5.16 8.95
N TYR A 227 -13.92 -4.23 8.47
CA TYR A 227 -12.51 -4.51 8.12
C TYR A 227 -11.50 -3.64 8.87
N ARG A 228 -11.92 -2.48 9.37
CA ARG A 228 -11.07 -1.51 10.08
C ARG A 228 -11.70 -1.06 11.40
N LEU A 229 -10.85 -0.80 12.38
CA LEU A 229 -11.24 -0.15 13.65
C LEU A 229 -10.89 1.33 13.56
N MET A 230 -11.81 2.21 13.93
CA MET A 230 -11.68 3.65 13.68
C MET A 230 -12.06 4.44 14.93
N TRP A 231 -11.20 5.38 15.33
CA TRP A 231 -11.48 6.40 16.33
C TRP A 231 -11.47 7.76 15.64
N MET A 232 -12.65 8.22 15.21
CA MET A 232 -12.82 9.42 14.38
C MET A 232 -12.65 10.72 15.17
N ASP A 233 -12.76 10.65 16.49
CA ASP A 233 -12.72 11.75 17.45
C ASP A 233 -11.38 11.83 18.20
N ALA A 234 -10.39 11.02 17.80
CA ALA A 234 -9.04 11.09 18.35
C ALA A 234 -8.45 12.49 18.16
N VAL A 235 -7.91 13.07 19.23
CA VAL A 235 -7.30 14.41 19.22
C VAL A 235 -5.78 14.28 19.26
N TYR A 236 -5.09 15.05 18.43
CA TYR A 236 -3.64 15.02 18.42
C TYR A 236 -3.06 15.70 19.67
N GLU A 237 -2.34 14.91 20.45
CA GLU A 237 -1.50 15.33 21.55
C GLU A 237 -0.12 14.69 21.34
N PRO A 238 0.98 15.48 21.30
CA PRO A 238 2.32 14.92 21.18
C PRO A 238 2.60 13.87 22.26
N GLY A 239 3.22 12.75 21.87
CA GLY A 239 3.56 11.67 22.78
C GLY A 239 3.36 10.30 22.16
N GLU A 240 2.57 9.45 22.81
CA GLU A 240 2.42 8.04 22.48
C GLU A 240 0.98 7.68 22.11
N VAL A 241 0.83 7.04 20.94
CA VAL A 241 -0.35 6.26 20.58
C VAL A 241 -0.05 4.80 20.75
N LYS A 242 -0.79 4.14 21.65
CA LYS A 242 -0.71 2.70 21.88
C LYS A 242 -2.05 2.05 21.55
N VAL A 243 -1.99 0.91 20.88
CA VAL A 243 -3.16 0.08 20.60
C VAL A 243 -2.95 -1.28 21.23
N VAL A 244 -3.94 -1.75 21.99
CA VAL A 244 -3.98 -3.11 22.55
C VAL A 244 -5.06 -3.90 21.82
N ALA A 245 -4.69 -5.02 21.20
CA ALA A 245 -5.60 -5.89 20.48
C ALA A 245 -6.06 -7.08 21.34
N TYR A 246 -7.32 -7.44 21.17
CA TYR A 246 -7.99 -8.49 21.93
C TYR A 246 -8.42 -9.63 21.02
N ASN A 247 -8.21 -10.87 21.46
CA ASN A 247 -8.67 -12.06 20.75
C ASN A 247 -10.20 -12.24 20.87
N LYS A 248 -10.73 -13.31 20.26
CA LYS A 248 -12.17 -13.63 20.30
C LYS A 248 -12.72 -13.89 21.70
N ASP A 249 -11.86 -14.26 22.65
CA ASP A 249 -12.22 -14.51 24.05
C ASP A 249 -12.13 -13.23 24.91
N GLY A 250 -11.80 -12.07 24.30
CA GLY A 250 -11.66 -10.79 24.99
C GLY A 250 -10.34 -10.64 25.75
N LYS A 251 -9.35 -11.50 25.53
CA LYS A 251 -8.01 -11.41 26.15
C LYS A 251 -7.10 -10.51 25.33
N ALA A 252 -6.36 -9.62 25.99
CA ALA A 252 -5.29 -8.83 25.35
C ALA A 252 -4.15 -9.76 24.91
N VAL A 253 -3.77 -9.68 23.63
CA VAL A 253 -2.82 -10.62 23.01
C VAL A 253 -1.73 -9.97 22.18
N ALA A 254 -1.90 -8.71 21.77
CA ALA A 254 -0.90 -7.95 21.04
C ALA A 254 -1.01 -6.47 21.39
N GLU A 255 0.09 -5.76 21.27
CA GLU A 255 0.12 -4.31 21.37
C GLU A 255 1.06 -3.71 20.33
N LYS A 256 0.78 -2.47 19.92
CA LYS A 256 1.63 -1.70 19.03
C LYS A 256 1.62 -0.24 19.44
N THR A 257 2.74 0.43 19.19
CA THR A 257 2.92 1.82 19.55
C THR A 257 3.46 2.63 18.37
N VAL A 258 2.94 3.85 18.22
CA VAL A 258 3.47 4.91 17.36
C VAL A 258 3.72 6.13 18.25
N ARG A 259 4.84 6.82 18.06
CA ARG A 259 5.20 8.01 18.86
C ARG A 259 5.38 9.24 17.98
N THR A 260 5.19 10.40 18.59
CA THR A 260 5.64 11.67 18.01
C THR A 260 7.16 11.64 17.90
N ALA A 261 7.65 11.80 16.69
CA ALA A 261 9.08 11.79 16.40
C ALA A 261 9.73 13.08 16.91
N GLY A 262 10.88 12.93 17.54
CA GLY A 262 11.77 14.03 17.86
C GLY A 262 12.48 14.57 16.61
N LYS A 263 13.52 15.38 16.86
CA LYS A 263 14.37 15.88 15.77
C LYS A 263 15.08 14.70 15.08
N PRO A 264 15.19 14.72 13.74
CA PRO A 264 15.99 13.75 13.00
C PRO A 264 17.41 13.63 13.57
N HIS A 265 17.87 12.41 13.78
CA HIS A 265 19.15 12.14 14.43
C HIS A 265 20.06 11.23 13.61
N HIS A 266 19.52 10.18 12.97
CA HIS A 266 20.33 9.21 12.24
C HIS A 266 19.57 8.53 11.10
N ILE A 267 20.35 7.90 10.20
CA ILE A 267 19.82 7.09 9.11
C ILE A 267 19.91 5.61 9.51
N GLU A 268 18.80 4.90 9.45
CA GLU A 268 18.73 3.44 9.58
C GLU A 268 18.63 2.78 8.20
N LEU A 269 19.38 1.70 8.01
CA LEU A 269 19.35 0.87 6.80
C LEU A 269 18.85 -0.52 7.15
N VAL A 270 17.75 -0.94 6.52
CA VAL A 270 17.11 -2.24 6.75
C VAL A 270 17.08 -2.99 5.44
N SER A 271 17.78 -4.13 5.38
CA SER A 271 17.70 -5.04 4.24
C SER A 271 16.86 -6.27 4.58
N ASN A 272 16.14 -6.79 3.59
CA ASN A 272 15.39 -8.03 3.70
C ASN A 272 16.29 -9.28 3.56
N ARG A 273 17.51 -9.12 3.05
CA ARG A 273 18.51 -10.19 2.92
C ARG A 273 19.92 -9.61 3.02
N ASN A 274 20.80 -10.31 3.72
CA ASN A 274 22.19 -9.86 3.87
C ASN A 274 23.18 -10.64 2.99
N GLU A 275 22.70 -11.60 2.21
CA GLU A 275 23.52 -12.44 1.34
C GLU A 275 22.97 -12.39 -0.09
N LEU A 276 23.87 -12.22 -1.06
CA LEU A 276 23.62 -12.15 -2.49
C LEU A 276 24.47 -13.19 -3.22
N THR A 277 23.99 -13.65 -4.36
CA THR A 277 24.78 -14.47 -5.28
C THR A 277 25.77 -13.56 -6.02
N ALA A 278 27.05 -13.93 -6.07
CA ALA A 278 28.08 -13.21 -6.81
C ALA A 278 28.02 -13.52 -8.31
N ASP A 279 26.88 -13.23 -8.96
CA ASP A 279 26.62 -13.51 -10.37
C ASP A 279 26.55 -12.26 -11.26
N GLY A 280 26.88 -11.09 -10.69
CA GLY A 280 26.78 -9.80 -11.36
C GLY A 280 25.34 -9.30 -11.58
N LYS A 281 24.32 -9.99 -11.06
CA LYS A 281 22.89 -9.73 -11.33
C LYS A 281 22.05 -9.61 -10.07
N ASP A 282 22.35 -10.38 -9.03
CA ASP A 282 21.56 -10.43 -7.80
C ASP A 282 21.49 -9.05 -7.11
N LEU A 283 20.31 -8.74 -6.56
CA LEU A 283 19.97 -7.42 -6.01
C LEU A 283 19.56 -7.52 -4.54
N ALA A 284 20.03 -6.56 -3.74
CA ALA A 284 19.51 -6.27 -2.42
C ALA A 284 18.73 -4.95 -2.45
N TYR A 285 17.51 -4.98 -1.91
CA TYR A 285 16.69 -3.80 -1.67
C TYR A 285 16.89 -3.41 -0.20
N VAL A 286 17.34 -2.18 0.04
CA VAL A 286 17.63 -1.66 1.37
C VAL A 286 16.71 -0.48 1.62
N THR A 287 15.76 -0.65 2.54
CA THR A 287 14.93 0.46 3.03
C THR A 287 15.79 1.38 3.88
N VAL A 288 15.76 2.67 3.54
CA VAL A 288 16.50 3.74 4.19
C VAL A 288 15.49 4.60 4.95
N LYS A 289 15.71 4.80 6.25
CA LYS A 289 14.81 5.57 7.12
C LYS A 289 15.57 6.69 7.82
N VAL A 290 15.00 7.89 7.83
CA VAL A 290 15.45 8.99 8.69
C VAL A 290 14.66 8.92 9.99
N VAL A 291 15.37 8.69 11.10
CA VAL A 291 14.75 8.48 12.41
C VAL A 291 15.33 9.46 13.44
N ASP A 292 14.55 9.70 14.51
CA ASP A 292 14.98 10.48 15.66
C ASP A 292 16.00 9.71 16.53
N LYS A 293 16.34 10.26 17.70
CA LYS A 293 17.32 9.66 18.60
C LYS A 293 16.86 8.32 19.20
N ASP A 294 15.56 8.07 19.23
CA ASP A 294 14.92 6.90 19.85
C ASP A 294 14.45 5.89 18.78
N GLY A 295 14.76 6.13 17.49
CA GLY A 295 14.41 5.26 16.38
C GLY A 295 13.00 5.48 15.81
N ASN A 296 12.29 6.53 16.21
CA ASN A 296 11.00 6.85 15.61
C ASN A 296 11.22 7.46 14.22
N LEU A 297 10.50 6.98 13.21
CA LEU A 297 10.52 7.55 11.86
C LEU A 297 10.14 9.03 11.93
N CYS A 298 10.91 9.89 11.25
CA CYS A 298 10.58 11.31 11.09
C CYS A 298 9.75 11.50 9.80
N PRO A 299 8.41 11.50 9.83
CA PRO A 299 7.58 11.44 8.63
C PRO A 299 7.54 12.76 7.84
N THR A 300 8.05 13.85 8.41
CA THR A 300 8.15 15.16 7.75
C THR A 300 9.54 15.41 7.14
N ASP A 301 10.47 14.46 7.30
CA ASP A 301 11.83 14.62 6.79
C ASP A 301 11.94 14.18 5.34
N SER A 302 12.33 15.11 4.47
CA SER A 302 12.53 14.88 3.03
C SER A 302 13.96 15.18 2.58
N ARG A 303 14.95 15.14 3.49
CA ARG A 303 16.33 15.54 3.17
C ARG A 303 16.93 14.72 2.01
N LEU A 304 17.87 15.34 1.29
CA LEU A 304 18.71 14.66 0.30
C LEU A 304 19.69 13.69 0.96
N ILE A 305 19.64 12.42 0.56
CA ILE A 305 20.56 11.36 1.01
C ILE A 305 21.48 10.96 -0.14
N HIS A 306 22.77 10.81 0.14
CA HIS A 306 23.79 10.33 -0.79
C HIS A 306 24.21 8.91 -0.44
N PHE A 307 24.40 8.08 -1.46
CA PHE A 307 24.76 6.68 -1.33
C PHE A 307 26.16 6.40 -1.84
N SER A 308 26.85 5.46 -1.20
CA SER A 308 28.06 4.86 -1.75
C SER A 308 28.11 3.39 -1.40
N VAL A 309 28.67 2.59 -2.31
CA VAL A 309 28.89 1.15 -2.12
C VAL A 309 30.38 0.89 -2.26
N LYS A 310 30.94 0.10 -1.33
CA LYS A 310 32.32 -0.40 -1.39
C LYS A 310 32.32 -1.93 -1.36
N GLY A 311 33.33 -2.54 -1.96
CA GLY A 311 33.54 -3.99 -1.92
C GLY A 311 32.93 -4.72 -3.13
N ALA A 312 32.43 -5.94 -2.89
CA ALA A 312 31.98 -6.91 -3.90
C ALA A 312 30.62 -6.58 -4.55
N GLY A 313 30.38 -5.31 -4.87
CA GLY A 313 29.14 -4.88 -5.50
C GLY A 313 29.14 -3.40 -5.83
N LYS A 314 28.02 -2.91 -6.34
CA LYS A 314 27.84 -1.51 -6.75
C LYS A 314 26.45 -0.99 -6.44
N PHE A 315 26.35 0.33 -6.31
CA PHE A 315 25.05 1.01 -6.31
C PHE A 315 24.35 0.76 -7.65
N ARG A 316 23.06 0.42 -7.61
CA ARG A 316 22.26 0.15 -8.82
C ARG A 316 21.21 1.23 -9.06
N ALA A 317 20.41 1.53 -8.05
CA ALA A 317 19.34 2.51 -8.17
C ALA A 317 18.86 2.99 -6.79
N VAL A 318 18.06 4.05 -6.79
CA VAL A 318 17.33 4.58 -5.65
C VAL A 318 15.93 5.00 -6.09
N ALA A 319 14.93 4.83 -5.23
CA ALA A 319 13.58 5.32 -5.44
C ALA A 319 12.96 5.71 -4.09
N ASN A 320 12.15 6.77 -4.06
CA ASN A 320 11.46 7.20 -2.84
C ASN A 320 9.93 7.00 -2.90
N GLY A 321 9.36 6.73 -4.06
CA GLY A 321 7.91 6.49 -4.21
C GLY A 321 7.05 7.75 -4.26
N ASP A 322 7.67 8.93 -4.32
CA ASP A 322 6.95 10.20 -4.54
C ASP A 322 6.59 10.34 -6.03
N PRO A 323 5.31 10.41 -6.39
CA PRO A 323 4.89 10.52 -7.78
C PRO A 323 5.26 11.85 -8.43
N THR A 324 5.71 12.83 -7.65
CA THR A 324 6.15 14.16 -8.13
C THR A 324 7.67 14.31 -8.22
N ASN A 325 8.44 13.32 -7.74
CA ASN A 325 9.90 13.42 -7.73
C ASN A 325 10.50 13.10 -9.10
N LEU A 326 11.21 14.07 -9.68
CA LEU A 326 11.88 13.97 -10.98
C LEU A 326 13.37 13.54 -10.89
N GLU A 327 13.87 13.25 -9.69
CA GLU A 327 15.24 12.78 -9.50
C GLU A 327 15.46 11.41 -10.15
N GLN A 328 16.62 11.26 -10.81
CA GLN A 328 16.92 10.07 -11.61
C GLN A 328 17.31 8.88 -10.74
N PHE A 329 16.63 7.74 -10.94
CA PHE A 329 16.84 6.54 -10.12
C PHE A 329 18.27 6.00 -10.13
N HIS A 330 19.02 6.17 -11.20
CA HIS A 330 20.37 5.60 -11.34
C HIS A 330 21.47 6.49 -10.73
N LEU A 331 21.14 7.69 -10.24
CA LEU A 331 22.09 8.55 -9.54
C LEU A 331 22.14 8.16 -8.05
N PRO A 332 23.32 8.20 -7.40
CA PRO A 332 23.49 7.75 -6.02
C PRO A 332 23.04 8.81 -5.01
N LYS A 333 21.90 9.45 -5.25
CA LYS A 333 21.30 10.44 -4.35
C LYS A 333 19.81 10.61 -4.64
N MET A 334 19.01 10.83 -3.60
CA MET A 334 17.60 11.17 -3.71
C MET A 334 17.08 11.77 -2.40
N HIS A 335 16.08 12.64 -2.48
CA HIS A 335 15.34 13.12 -1.32
C HIS A 335 14.48 12.00 -0.72
N ALA A 336 14.47 11.88 0.60
CA ALA A 336 13.50 11.01 1.28
C ALA A 336 12.07 11.49 0.99
N PHE A 337 11.13 10.56 0.90
CA PHE A 337 9.71 10.87 0.85
C PHE A 337 9.06 10.37 2.12
N HIS A 338 8.57 11.29 2.94
CA HIS A 338 8.05 11.03 4.28
C HIS A 338 9.00 10.17 5.15
N GLY A 339 10.26 10.59 5.22
CA GLY A 339 11.30 9.96 6.03
C GLY A 339 11.88 8.67 5.46
N MET A 340 11.41 8.18 4.30
CA MET A 340 11.87 6.91 3.75
C MET A 340 12.15 6.95 2.24
N LEU A 341 13.04 6.05 1.81
CA LEU A 341 13.29 5.67 0.43
C LEU A 341 13.89 4.25 0.38
N THR A 342 14.09 3.69 -0.81
CA THR A 342 14.79 2.43 -1.02
C THR A 342 16.04 2.62 -1.87
N ALA A 343 17.17 2.12 -1.40
CA ALA A 343 18.41 2.01 -2.18
C ALA A 343 18.61 0.55 -2.64
N ILE A 344 19.02 0.37 -3.89
CA ILE A 344 19.23 -0.93 -4.50
C ILE A 344 20.72 -1.13 -4.76
N VAL A 345 21.24 -2.25 -4.28
CA VAL A 345 22.63 -2.67 -4.45
C VAL A 345 22.65 -3.92 -5.34
N GLN A 346 23.61 -3.98 -6.26
CA GLN A 346 23.83 -5.12 -7.14
C GLN A 346 25.14 -5.81 -6.77
N ALA A 347 25.12 -7.14 -6.66
CA ALA A 347 26.31 -7.95 -6.46
C ALA A 347 27.26 -7.87 -7.67
N GLY A 348 28.57 -8.01 -7.42
CA GLY A 348 29.55 -8.26 -8.45
C GLY A 348 29.60 -9.74 -8.88
N GLU A 349 30.57 -10.09 -9.71
CA GLU A 349 30.87 -11.50 -10.10
C GLU A 349 31.93 -12.15 -9.20
N ILE A 350 32.48 -11.39 -8.25
CA ILE A 350 33.50 -11.85 -7.32
C ILE A 350 32.88 -11.85 -5.93
N ALA A 351 32.93 -12.99 -5.25
CA ALA A 351 32.47 -13.11 -3.87
C ALA A 351 33.28 -12.20 -2.93
N GLY A 352 32.62 -11.70 -1.89
CA GLY A 352 33.23 -10.86 -0.86
C GLY A 352 32.23 -9.98 -0.14
N ASP A 353 32.75 -9.19 0.79
CA ASP A 353 31.94 -8.24 1.54
C ASP A 353 31.60 -7.02 0.70
N LEU A 354 30.39 -6.48 0.88
CA LEU A 354 30.01 -5.19 0.32
C LEU A 354 29.27 -4.36 1.36
N VAL A 355 29.54 -3.05 1.35
CA VAL A 355 29.02 -2.11 2.36
C VAL A 355 28.32 -0.97 1.65
N LEU A 356 27.01 -0.83 1.90
CA LEU A 356 26.24 0.33 1.50
C LEU A 356 26.27 1.37 2.63
N THR A 357 26.60 2.61 2.27
CA THR A 357 26.63 3.76 3.17
C THR A 357 25.64 4.82 2.68
N ALA A 358 24.85 5.38 3.60
CA ALA A 358 23.91 6.46 3.36
C ALA A 358 24.26 7.69 4.21
N LYS A 359 24.47 8.84 3.56
CA LYS A 359 24.92 10.09 4.20
C LYS A 359 23.98 11.25 3.88
N ALA A 360 23.67 12.05 4.89
CA ALA A 360 22.97 13.32 4.73
C ALA A 360 23.47 14.34 5.76
N SER A 361 23.39 15.64 5.43
CA SER A 361 23.79 16.70 6.36
C SER A 361 22.91 16.69 7.62
N GLY A 362 23.49 16.94 8.78
CA GLY A 362 22.78 17.11 10.05
C GLY A 362 22.26 15.83 10.74
N VAL A 363 22.59 14.63 10.23
CA VAL A 363 22.25 13.34 10.87
C VAL A 363 23.44 12.37 10.80
N LYS A 364 23.46 11.40 11.71
CA LYS A 364 24.49 10.34 11.69
C LYS A 364 24.31 9.44 10.46
N THR A 365 25.43 9.05 9.88
CA THR A 365 25.53 8.16 8.71
C THR A 365 24.99 6.76 9.05
N GLY A 366 24.25 6.16 8.11
CA GLY A 366 23.82 4.77 8.19
C GLY A 366 24.70 3.87 7.32
N THR A 367 24.96 2.65 7.76
CA THR A 367 25.71 1.62 7.02
C THR A 367 25.05 0.27 7.16
N VAL A 368 25.00 -0.52 6.07
CA VAL A 368 24.61 -1.93 6.10
C VAL A 368 25.66 -2.77 5.41
N HIS A 369 25.99 -3.90 6.04
CA HIS A 369 26.95 -4.87 5.53
C HIS A 369 26.18 -6.02 4.89
N LEU A 370 26.54 -6.35 3.66
CA LEU A 370 25.99 -7.45 2.88
C LEU A 370 27.17 -8.32 2.38
N GLN A 371 26.88 -9.54 1.95
CA GLN A 371 27.87 -10.47 1.43
C GLN A 371 27.47 -10.97 0.05
N ALA A 372 28.37 -10.88 -0.93
CA ALA A 372 28.24 -11.60 -2.20
C ALA A 372 28.95 -12.95 -2.08
N LYS A 373 28.28 -14.04 -2.43
CA LYS A 373 28.78 -15.42 -2.29
C LYS A 373 28.89 -16.14 -3.61
#